data_AF-A0A5B9Q3H5-F1
#
_entry.id   AF-A0A5B9Q3H5-F1
#
_cell.length_a   1.000
_cell.length_b   1.000
_cell.length_c   1.000
_cell.angle_alpha   90.00
_cell.angle_beta   90.00
_cell.angle_gamma   90.00
#
_symmetry.space_group_name_H-M   'P 1'
#
loop_
_entity.id
_entity.type
_entity.pdbx_description
1 polymer ?
#
loop_
_entity_poly.entity_id
_entity_poly.type
_entity_poly.pdbx_seq_one_letter_code
_entity_poly.pdbx_strand_id
1 'polypeptide(L)'
;MKFSICPISASRAPSGGTVLFSCFCSLILVSICSADLVIESDQRLSHIPERIERIVNHGTFVGSASNVFQLGPTTRVSGSGRFENTLMYGVFAPGNSPGVTTGLNQAFGGTLEIELGGTTPGFGSGRHYQINDDGTITLVDDLPVLSILSFESYVPNPGDEFEVLTWQNGLVGNFSNTLIDSTFTTSNITFEQIITNPTGVGNLTLRAVAVPEARVIYLWLALSAVVLLRHKLASQHQHPTSLNLRS
;
A
#
# COMPACT_ATOMS: atom_id res chain seq x y z
N MET A 1 -10.93 19.33 -16.09
CA MET A 1 -10.17 20.28 -16.96
C MET A 1 -8.75 19.73 -17.04
N LYS A 2 -8.24 19.37 -18.22
CA LYS A 2 -6.91 18.77 -18.37
C LYS A 2 -5.89 19.91 -18.57
N PHE A 3 -4.95 20.07 -17.63
CA PHE A 3 -3.86 21.04 -17.77
C PHE A 3 -2.64 20.30 -18.32
N SER A 4 -2.10 20.77 -19.44
CA SER A 4 -0.85 20.27 -20.02
C SER A 4 0.23 21.32 -19.78
N ILE A 5 1.31 20.94 -19.09
CA ILE A 5 2.48 21.79 -18.91
C ILE A 5 3.29 21.75 -20.22
N CYS A 6 3.65 22.91 -20.76
CA CYS A 6 4.35 23.01 -22.04
C CYS A 6 5.82 22.54 -21.88
N PRO A 7 6.34 21.60 -22.71
CA PRO A 7 7.71 21.15 -22.60
C PRO A 7 8.71 22.26 -22.95
N ILE A 8 9.75 22.42 -22.13
CA ILE A 8 10.86 23.34 -22.39
C ILE A 8 11.78 22.71 -23.44
N SER A 9 11.60 23.08 -24.71
CA SER A 9 12.54 22.73 -25.78
C SER A 9 13.67 23.75 -25.84
N ALA A 10 14.89 23.34 -25.45
CA ALA A 10 16.10 24.14 -25.67
C ALA A 10 16.58 23.95 -27.13
N SER A 11 16.38 24.95 -27.98
CA SER A 11 17.02 24.98 -29.30
C SER A 11 18.38 25.68 -29.22
N ARG A 12 19.42 25.03 -29.75
CA ARG A 12 20.80 25.51 -29.74
C ARG A 12 20.98 26.51 -30.89
N ALA A 13 21.16 27.79 -30.58
CA ALA A 13 21.46 28.81 -31.58
C ALA A 13 22.92 28.68 -32.09
N PRO A 14 23.18 28.85 -33.40
CA PRO A 14 24.54 28.92 -33.92
C PRO A 14 25.17 30.28 -33.57
N SER A 15 26.33 30.20 -32.89
CA SER A 15 27.38 31.21 -32.75
C SER A 15 26.99 32.70 -32.72
N GLY A 16 27.03 33.31 -31.54
CA GLY A 16 27.45 34.72 -31.39
C GLY A 16 26.45 35.71 -30.78
N GLY A 17 25.28 35.29 -30.30
CA GLY A 17 24.30 36.19 -29.67
C GLY A 17 24.12 35.90 -28.18
N THR A 18 24.14 36.96 -27.35
CA THR A 18 23.72 36.89 -25.94
C THR A 18 22.28 36.39 -25.84
N VAL A 19 22.09 35.18 -25.33
CA VAL A 19 20.77 34.58 -25.13
C VAL A 19 20.15 35.20 -23.87
N LEU A 20 19.21 36.12 -24.05
CA LEU A 20 18.27 36.50 -22.99
C LEU A 20 17.30 35.33 -22.77
N PHE A 21 17.55 34.54 -21.72
CA PHE A 21 16.57 33.58 -21.22
C PHE A 21 15.38 34.35 -20.63
N SER A 22 14.39 34.70 -21.45
CA SER A 22 13.07 35.04 -20.93
C SER A 22 12.39 33.73 -20.51
N CYS A 23 12.68 33.28 -19.30
CA CYS A 23 11.93 32.21 -18.67
C CYS A 23 10.54 32.76 -18.38
N PHE A 24 9.60 32.57 -19.31
CA PHE A 24 8.18 32.73 -19.00
C PHE A 24 7.81 31.57 -18.08
N CYS A 25 8.12 31.73 -16.79
CA CYS A 25 7.46 30.98 -15.74
C CYS A 25 6.00 31.44 -15.77
N SER A 26 5.17 30.78 -16.56
CA SER A 26 3.73 31.01 -16.55
C SER A 26 3.22 30.59 -15.19
N LEU A 27 3.13 31.57 -14.27
CA LEU A 27 2.39 31.46 -13.03
C LEU A 27 0.91 31.38 -13.40
N ILE A 28 0.41 30.15 -13.56
CA ILE A 28 -1.00 29.86 -13.85
C ILE A 28 -1.75 30.00 -12.52
N LEU A 29 -2.27 31.20 -12.24
CA LEU A 29 -3.24 31.47 -11.18
C LEU A 29 -4.63 31.11 -11.71
N VAL A 30 -5.17 29.96 -11.30
CA VAL A 30 -6.54 29.57 -11.64
C VAL A 30 -7.27 29.13 -10.38
N SER A 31 -8.40 29.78 -10.14
CA SER A 31 -9.39 29.40 -9.14
C SER A 31 -10.16 28.18 -9.64
N ILE A 32 -10.14 27.06 -8.91
CA ILE A 32 -10.75 25.79 -9.34
C ILE A 32 -11.46 25.06 -8.20
N CYS A 33 -12.73 24.73 -8.49
CA CYS A 33 -13.51 23.70 -7.82
C CYS A 33 -12.92 22.34 -8.27
N SER A 34 -12.38 21.54 -7.33
CA SER A 34 -11.73 20.22 -7.53
C SER A 34 -10.99 20.03 -8.87
N ALA A 35 -9.68 20.31 -8.89
CA ALA A 35 -8.87 20.13 -10.07
C ALA A 35 -8.00 18.89 -9.98
N ASP A 36 -8.10 18.06 -11.01
CA ASP A 36 -7.12 17.03 -11.32
C ASP A 36 -5.90 17.67 -11.96
N LEU A 37 -4.72 17.29 -11.51
CA LEU A 37 -3.46 17.56 -12.20
C LEU A 37 -2.95 16.28 -12.84
N VAL A 38 -2.80 16.31 -14.17
CA VAL A 38 -2.18 15.23 -14.94
C VAL A 38 -0.78 15.69 -15.33
N ILE A 39 0.21 14.86 -15.03
CA ILE A 39 1.61 15.11 -15.39
C ILE A 39 1.99 14.08 -16.45
N GLU A 40 2.30 14.53 -17.64
CA GLU A 40 2.67 13.67 -18.76
C GLU A 40 4.13 13.19 -18.64
N SER A 41 4.51 12.15 -19.38
CA SER A 41 5.78 11.42 -19.21
C SER A 41 7.06 12.26 -19.33
N ASP A 42 7.00 13.39 -20.04
CA ASP A 42 8.10 14.33 -20.26
C ASP A 42 8.05 15.55 -19.32
N GLN A 43 7.04 15.62 -18.45
CA GLN A 43 6.87 16.72 -17.52
C GLN A 43 7.52 16.42 -16.17
N ARG A 44 8.07 17.48 -15.58
CA ARG A 44 8.66 17.46 -14.24
C ARG A 44 8.02 18.54 -13.40
N LEU A 45 7.55 18.16 -12.22
CA LEU A 45 6.95 19.11 -11.27
C LEU A 45 7.80 19.18 -10.00
N SER A 46 8.10 20.41 -9.58
CA SER A 46 8.84 20.71 -8.36
C SER A 46 8.02 21.53 -7.35
N HIS A 47 6.81 21.97 -7.71
CA HIS A 47 5.89 22.65 -6.81
C HIS A 47 4.43 22.38 -7.18
N ILE A 48 3.55 22.21 -6.19
CA ILE A 48 2.11 22.04 -6.37
C ILE A 48 1.39 23.32 -5.93
N PRO A 49 0.51 23.91 -6.76
CA PRO A 49 -0.35 25.01 -6.34
C PRO A 49 -1.30 24.57 -5.22
N GLU A 50 -1.69 25.51 -4.36
CA GLU A 50 -2.22 25.30 -3.00
C GLU A 50 -3.52 24.47 -2.82
N ARG A 51 -4.08 23.83 -3.84
CA ARG A 51 -5.31 23.04 -3.68
C ARG A 51 -5.54 22.01 -4.78
N ILE A 52 -4.72 20.96 -4.81
CA ILE A 52 -4.92 19.83 -5.71
C ILE A 52 -5.39 18.61 -4.93
N GLU A 53 -6.63 18.19 -5.22
CA GLU A 53 -7.27 17.03 -4.58
C GLU A 53 -6.85 15.73 -5.26
N ARG A 54 -6.57 15.75 -6.57
CA ARG A 54 -6.15 14.56 -7.31
C ARG A 54 -5.00 14.83 -8.28
N ILE A 55 -4.02 13.95 -8.26
CA ILE A 55 -2.84 13.98 -9.10
C ILE A 55 -2.71 12.64 -9.81
N VAL A 56 -2.53 12.68 -11.13
CA VAL A 56 -2.20 11.53 -11.95
C VAL A 56 -0.81 11.75 -12.54
N ASN A 57 0.19 11.04 -12.01
CA ASN A 57 1.58 11.15 -12.43
C ASN A 57 1.91 10.10 -13.48
N HIS A 58 2.21 10.53 -14.70
CA HIS A 58 2.84 9.70 -15.74
C HIS A 58 4.28 10.15 -16.04
N GLY A 59 4.70 11.30 -15.51
CA GLY A 59 6.03 11.88 -15.61
C GLY A 59 6.89 11.65 -14.39
N THR A 60 7.65 12.67 -13.98
CA THR A 60 8.57 12.58 -12.84
C THR A 60 8.27 13.66 -11.80
N PHE A 61 8.03 13.26 -10.56
CA PHE A 61 8.12 14.13 -9.39
C PHE A 61 9.52 14.08 -8.82
N VAL A 62 10.14 15.26 -8.64
CA VAL A 62 11.47 15.31 -8.04
C VAL A 62 11.55 16.39 -6.98
N GLY A 63 11.67 15.95 -5.74
CA GLY A 63 12.24 16.71 -4.64
C GLY A 63 13.75 16.54 -4.55
N SER A 64 14.33 17.03 -3.47
CA SER A 64 15.74 16.87 -3.14
C SER A 64 15.90 16.42 -1.69
N ALA A 65 17.08 15.93 -1.32
CA ALA A 65 17.36 15.55 0.07
C ALA A 65 17.17 16.71 1.07
N SER A 66 17.38 17.95 0.64
CA SER A 66 17.20 19.15 1.47
C SER A 66 15.81 19.79 1.33
N ASN A 67 15.01 19.37 0.36
CA ASN A 67 13.68 19.89 0.09
C ASN A 67 12.84 18.78 -0.54
N VAL A 68 12.31 17.91 0.32
CA VAL A 68 11.43 16.80 -0.06
C VAL A 68 10.16 17.37 -0.68
N PHE A 69 9.73 16.82 -1.80
CA PHE A 69 8.50 17.24 -2.46
C PHE A 69 7.30 16.68 -1.70
N GLN A 70 6.56 17.55 -1.01
CA GLN A 70 5.46 17.15 -0.14
C GLN A 70 4.11 17.22 -0.86
N LEU A 71 3.33 16.16 -0.71
CA LEU A 71 1.97 16.00 -1.19
C LEU A 71 1.04 15.98 0.03
N GLY A 72 0.11 16.94 0.10
CA GLY A 72 -0.68 17.22 1.29
C GLY A 72 -1.68 16.11 1.67
N PRO A 73 -2.26 16.18 2.89
CA PRO A 73 -3.14 15.14 3.43
C PRO A 73 -4.46 14.96 2.68
N THR A 74 -4.88 15.96 1.89
CA THR A 74 -6.10 15.91 1.09
C THR A 74 -5.86 15.44 -0.34
N THR A 75 -4.61 15.19 -0.73
CA THR A 75 -4.25 14.86 -2.11
C THR A 75 -4.30 13.35 -2.32
N ARG A 76 -5.00 12.90 -3.35
CA ARG A 76 -4.89 11.55 -3.88
C ARG A 76 -3.94 11.53 -5.07
N VAL A 77 -2.95 10.66 -5.04
CA VAL A 77 -1.91 10.53 -6.05
C VAL A 77 -2.02 9.15 -6.70
N SER A 78 -2.01 9.11 -8.03
CA SER A 78 -2.00 7.88 -8.82
C SER A 78 -1.10 7.98 -10.05
N GLY A 79 -1.08 6.93 -10.87
CA GLY A 79 -0.29 6.85 -12.10
C GLY A 79 1.05 6.15 -11.93
N SER A 80 1.69 5.84 -13.06
CA SER A 80 2.89 5.00 -13.16
C SER A 80 4.19 5.79 -13.32
N GLY A 81 4.18 7.09 -13.01
CA GLY A 81 5.35 7.96 -13.11
C GLY A 81 6.42 7.64 -12.06
N ARG A 82 7.53 8.38 -12.13
CA ARG A 82 8.64 8.29 -11.19
C ARG A 82 8.50 9.27 -10.03
N PHE A 83 8.88 8.85 -8.82
CA PHE A 83 8.81 9.64 -7.59
C PHE A 83 10.17 9.69 -6.89
N GLU A 84 10.83 10.84 -6.86
CA GLU A 84 12.16 11.01 -6.26
C GLU A 84 12.11 12.01 -5.10
N ASN A 85 12.53 11.58 -3.91
CA ASN A 85 12.54 12.37 -2.67
C ASN A 85 11.19 13.05 -2.43
N THR A 86 10.12 12.25 -2.39
CA THR A 86 8.73 12.69 -2.24
C THR A 86 8.18 12.23 -0.89
N LEU A 87 7.31 13.03 -0.28
CA LEU A 87 6.56 12.67 0.92
C LEU A 87 5.06 12.81 0.68
N MET A 88 4.32 11.72 0.88
CA MET A 88 2.88 11.63 0.60
C MET A 88 2.09 11.54 1.90
N TYR A 89 1.45 12.64 2.31
CA TYR A 89 0.57 12.67 3.49
C TYR A 89 -0.88 12.27 3.17
N GLY A 90 -1.27 12.32 1.90
CA GLY A 90 -2.61 11.91 1.45
C GLY A 90 -2.69 10.45 1.06
N VAL A 91 -3.49 10.13 0.04
CA VAL A 91 -3.65 8.77 -0.48
C VAL A 91 -2.69 8.56 -1.65
N PHE A 92 -1.84 7.53 -1.57
CA PHE A 92 -1.05 7.05 -2.71
C PHE A 92 -1.61 5.73 -3.20
N ALA A 93 -2.10 5.70 -4.45
CA ALA A 93 -2.52 4.47 -5.11
C ALA A 93 -1.79 4.36 -6.46
N PRO A 94 -0.69 3.60 -6.52
CA PRO A 94 0.21 3.59 -7.67
C PRO A 94 -0.48 3.12 -8.96
N GLY A 95 -0.01 3.56 -10.12
CA GLY A 95 -0.44 3.04 -11.43
C GLY A 95 -1.87 3.43 -11.86
N ASN A 96 -2.39 2.62 -12.80
CA ASN A 96 -3.74 2.69 -13.36
C ASN A 96 -4.56 1.44 -12.99
N SER A 97 -4.33 0.84 -11.81
CA SER A 97 -5.15 -0.23 -11.24
C SER A 97 -5.22 -1.56 -12.02
N PRO A 98 -4.46 -2.61 -11.61
CA PRO A 98 -3.20 -2.58 -10.86
C PRO A 98 -2.04 -1.97 -11.71
N GLY A 99 -0.83 -1.88 -11.18
CA GLY A 99 0.32 -1.23 -11.82
C GLY A 99 1.62 -1.19 -11.01
N VAL A 100 2.70 -0.78 -11.67
CA VAL A 100 4.04 -0.67 -11.05
C VAL A 100 4.49 0.78 -11.06
N THR A 101 5.04 1.26 -9.94
CA THR A 101 5.72 2.55 -9.85
C THR A 101 7.18 2.37 -9.46
N THR A 102 8.01 3.32 -9.87
CA THR A 102 9.43 3.36 -9.51
C THR A 102 9.75 4.67 -8.81
N GLY A 103 10.68 4.68 -7.87
CA GLY A 103 11.08 5.89 -7.19
C GLY A 103 12.46 5.83 -6.55
N LEU A 104 12.79 6.88 -5.81
CA LEU A 104 14.01 7.01 -5.04
C LEU A 104 13.69 7.77 -3.76
N ASN A 105 13.88 7.15 -2.60
CA ASN A 105 13.62 7.75 -1.30
C ASN A 105 12.17 8.25 -1.13
N GLN A 106 11.20 7.41 -1.49
CA GLN A 106 9.79 7.71 -1.26
C GLN A 106 9.46 7.62 0.24
N ALA A 107 8.67 8.57 0.71
CA ALA A 107 8.14 8.60 2.07
C ALA A 107 6.61 8.67 2.05
N PHE A 108 5.99 7.94 2.98
CA PHE A 108 4.55 7.89 3.17
C PHE A 108 4.23 8.37 4.57
N GLY A 109 3.27 9.28 4.70
CA GLY A 109 2.68 9.73 5.96
C GLY A 109 1.16 9.54 6.02
N GLY A 110 0.54 9.16 4.91
CA GLY A 110 -0.91 8.91 4.78
C GLY A 110 -1.24 7.46 4.42
N THR A 111 -2.22 7.27 3.55
CA THR A 111 -2.67 5.92 3.14
C THR A 111 -1.90 5.45 1.90
N LEU A 112 -1.32 4.26 1.98
CA LEU A 112 -0.84 3.51 0.83
C LEU A 112 -1.90 2.48 0.41
N GLU A 113 -2.48 2.64 -0.78
CA GLU A 113 -3.43 1.70 -1.36
C GLU A 113 -2.71 0.67 -2.24
N ILE A 114 -2.90 -0.61 -1.94
CA ILE A 114 -2.35 -1.77 -2.66
C ILE A 114 -3.51 -2.60 -3.20
N GLU A 115 -3.62 -2.73 -4.52
CA GLU A 115 -4.64 -3.55 -5.17
C GLU A 115 -4.07 -4.89 -5.62
N LEU A 116 -4.84 -5.94 -5.36
CA LEU A 116 -4.51 -7.31 -5.73
C LEU A 116 -5.56 -7.84 -6.72
N GLY A 117 -5.11 -8.14 -7.93
CA GLY A 117 -5.87 -8.84 -8.98
C GLY A 117 -5.24 -10.17 -9.42
N GLY A 118 -4.08 -10.53 -8.85
CA GLY A 118 -3.34 -11.75 -9.12
C GLY A 118 -1.92 -11.71 -8.54
N THR A 119 -1.22 -12.85 -8.55
CA THR A 119 0.06 -13.03 -7.84
C THR A 119 1.29 -12.47 -8.57
N THR A 120 1.12 -11.88 -9.76
CA THR A 120 2.26 -11.29 -10.49
C THR A 120 2.16 -9.77 -10.52
N PRO A 121 3.23 -9.00 -10.22
CA PRO A 121 3.16 -7.55 -10.31
C PRO A 121 2.92 -7.11 -11.77
N GLY A 122 2.26 -5.98 -11.96
CA GLY A 122 2.01 -5.44 -13.30
C GLY A 122 0.69 -4.70 -13.43
N PHE A 123 0.30 -4.46 -14.69
CA PHE A 123 -0.90 -3.71 -15.04
C PHE A 123 -2.04 -4.62 -15.51
N GLY A 124 -3.26 -4.29 -15.11
CA GLY A 124 -4.49 -4.96 -15.56
C GLY A 124 -4.80 -6.29 -14.86
N SER A 125 -5.79 -7.01 -15.42
CA SER A 125 -6.33 -8.25 -14.84
C SER A 125 -5.24 -9.32 -14.59
N GLY A 126 -5.36 -10.03 -13.48
CA GLY A 126 -4.39 -11.06 -13.08
C GLY A 126 -3.09 -10.51 -12.48
N ARG A 127 -2.99 -9.21 -12.19
CA ARG A 127 -1.79 -8.55 -11.65
C ARG A 127 -2.02 -7.86 -10.30
N HIS A 128 -0.96 -7.41 -9.63
CA HIS A 128 -1.04 -6.60 -8.39
C HIS A 128 -0.16 -5.35 -8.43
N TYR A 129 -0.41 -4.42 -7.49
CA TYR A 129 0.42 -3.23 -7.29
C TYR A 129 1.80 -3.55 -6.73
N GLN A 130 2.83 -2.93 -7.30
CA GLN A 130 4.18 -2.96 -6.75
C GLN A 130 4.83 -1.58 -6.82
N ILE A 131 5.51 -1.19 -5.73
CA ILE A 131 6.36 -0.01 -5.65
C ILE A 131 7.81 -0.46 -5.58
N ASN A 132 8.63 0.01 -6.51
CA ASN A 132 10.06 -0.26 -6.54
C ASN A 132 10.84 1.02 -6.21
N ASP A 133 11.45 1.07 -5.03
CA ASP A 133 12.25 2.23 -4.62
C ASP A 133 13.75 1.91 -4.71
N ASP A 134 14.50 2.74 -5.43
CA ASP A 134 15.96 2.60 -5.59
C ASP A 134 16.74 3.05 -4.34
N GLY A 135 16.06 3.49 -3.28
CA GLY A 135 16.63 4.06 -2.07
C GLY A 135 16.01 3.50 -0.80
N THR A 136 15.72 4.39 0.15
CA THR A 136 15.09 4.07 1.44
C THR A 136 13.62 4.45 1.42
N ILE A 137 12.74 3.50 1.71
CA ILE A 137 11.33 3.80 1.95
C ILE A 137 11.17 4.25 3.40
N THR A 138 10.45 5.35 3.62
CA THR A 138 10.17 5.89 4.97
C THR A 138 8.67 5.91 5.25
N LEU A 139 8.23 5.22 6.29
CA LEU A 139 6.90 5.29 6.86
C LEU A 139 6.93 6.27 8.03
N VAL A 140 6.47 7.49 7.79
CA VAL A 140 6.70 8.64 8.68
C VAL A 140 5.93 8.51 9.98
N ASP A 141 6.64 8.59 11.11
CA ASP A 141 6.10 8.62 12.47
C ASP A 141 5.15 7.46 12.81
N ASP A 142 5.32 6.32 12.13
CA ASP A 142 4.43 5.16 12.21
C ASP A 142 2.95 5.50 11.95
N LEU A 143 2.65 6.62 11.29
CA LEU A 143 1.30 7.06 10.93
C LEU A 143 0.68 6.35 9.71
N PRO A 144 1.44 5.91 8.69
CA PRO A 144 0.84 5.42 7.45
C PRO A 144 -0.10 4.26 7.64
N VAL A 145 -1.17 4.25 6.83
CA VAL A 145 -2.13 3.15 6.78
C VAL A 145 -1.89 2.36 5.50
N LEU A 146 -1.74 1.04 5.61
CA LEU A 146 -1.76 0.15 4.46
C LEU A 146 -3.21 -0.25 4.16
N SER A 147 -3.70 0.03 2.95
CA SER A 147 -5.05 -0.36 2.53
C SER A 147 -4.96 -1.39 1.41
N ILE A 148 -5.40 -2.62 1.67
CA ILE A 148 -5.32 -3.75 0.74
C ILE A 148 -6.68 -3.94 0.08
N LEU A 149 -6.74 -3.70 -1.23
CA LEU A 149 -7.94 -3.64 -2.05
C LEU A 149 -8.02 -4.82 -3.02
N SER A 150 -9.24 -5.29 -3.30
CA SER A 150 -9.49 -6.30 -4.34
C SER A 150 -9.66 -5.61 -5.70
N PHE A 151 -8.98 -6.13 -6.72
CA PHE A 151 -9.20 -5.73 -8.12
C PHE A 151 -10.04 -6.79 -8.84
N GLU A 152 -11.09 -6.36 -9.56
CA GLU A 152 -12.00 -7.26 -10.29
C GLU A 152 -12.59 -8.40 -9.43
N SER A 153 -12.83 -8.13 -8.14
CA SER A 153 -13.31 -9.11 -7.16
C SER A 153 -12.40 -10.33 -7.00
N TYR A 154 -11.10 -10.17 -7.28
CA TYR A 154 -10.10 -11.19 -7.02
C TYR A 154 -10.09 -11.59 -5.54
N VAL A 155 -10.00 -12.89 -5.30
CA VAL A 155 -9.83 -13.51 -3.97
C VAL A 155 -8.64 -14.46 -4.05
N PRO A 156 -7.55 -14.21 -3.30
CA PRO A 156 -6.39 -15.08 -3.32
C PRO A 156 -6.65 -16.39 -2.55
N ASN A 157 -5.88 -17.41 -2.85
CA ASN A 157 -5.83 -18.61 -2.03
C ASN A 157 -4.94 -18.37 -0.80
N PRO A 158 -5.24 -18.99 0.35
CA PRO A 158 -4.31 -19.00 1.47
C PRO A 158 -2.94 -19.54 1.05
N GLY A 159 -1.89 -18.79 1.38
CA GLY A 159 -0.51 -19.07 0.98
C GLY A 159 -0.03 -18.31 -0.26
N ASP A 160 -0.93 -17.66 -1.01
CA ASP A 160 -0.52 -16.75 -2.10
C ASP A 160 0.26 -15.56 -1.52
N GLU A 161 1.32 -15.15 -2.22
CA GLU A 161 2.22 -14.07 -1.82
C GLU A 161 2.25 -12.95 -2.87
N PHE A 162 2.36 -11.71 -2.40
CA PHE A 162 2.36 -10.49 -3.21
C PHE A 162 3.51 -9.56 -2.76
N GLU A 163 4.53 -9.38 -3.60
CA GLU A 163 5.63 -8.45 -3.32
C GLU A 163 5.21 -7.03 -3.71
N VAL A 164 4.86 -6.23 -2.71
CA VAL A 164 4.15 -4.94 -2.92
C VAL A 164 5.05 -3.72 -2.75
N LEU A 165 6.15 -3.85 -1.99
CA LEU A 165 7.22 -2.84 -1.95
C LEU A 165 8.59 -3.51 -2.04
N THR A 166 9.51 -2.89 -2.77
CA THR A 166 10.94 -3.21 -2.76
C THR A 166 11.77 -1.96 -2.48
N TRP A 167 12.92 -2.13 -1.82
CA TRP A 167 13.85 -1.05 -1.51
C TRP A 167 15.30 -1.52 -1.60
N GLN A 168 16.23 -0.60 -1.84
CA GLN A 168 17.66 -0.91 -1.96
C GLN A 168 18.47 -0.58 -0.71
N ASN A 169 18.08 0.45 0.05
CA ASN A 169 18.85 0.94 1.18
C ASN A 169 18.19 0.70 2.54
N GLY A 170 16.87 0.48 2.58
CA GLY A 170 16.15 0.09 3.79
C GLY A 170 14.69 0.51 3.82
N LEU A 171 14.00 0.06 4.86
CA LEU A 171 12.66 0.47 5.26
C LEU A 171 12.75 1.06 6.68
N VAL A 172 12.28 2.29 6.84
CA VAL A 172 12.24 2.99 8.13
C VAL A 172 10.78 3.18 8.55
N GLY A 173 10.46 2.83 9.79
CA GLY A 173 9.10 2.95 10.36
C GLY A 173 8.21 1.75 10.04
N ASN A 174 6.94 1.85 10.43
CA ASN A 174 5.91 0.82 10.30
C ASN A 174 4.58 1.44 9.84
N PHE A 175 3.67 0.60 9.35
CA PHE A 175 2.28 1.02 9.18
C PHE A 175 1.57 1.04 10.54
N SER A 176 0.79 2.08 10.82
CA SER A 176 -0.06 2.17 12.02
C SER A 176 -1.16 1.11 12.01
N ASN A 177 -1.69 0.82 10.82
CA ASN A 177 -2.84 -0.04 10.64
C ASN A 177 -2.85 -0.68 9.25
N THR A 178 -3.57 -1.78 9.12
CA THR A 178 -3.89 -2.43 7.84
C THR A 178 -5.40 -2.50 7.67
N LEU A 179 -5.91 -1.85 6.63
CA LEU A 179 -7.29 -1.96 6.19
C LEU A 179 -7.38 -3.04 5.12
N ILE A 180 -8.37 -3.92 5.23
CA ILE A 180 -8.55 -5.05 4.32
C ILE A 180 -9.94 -4.93 3.69
N ASP A 181 -10.01 -5.03 2.36
CA ASP A 181 -11.25 -5.00 1.60
C ASP A 181 -12.27 -6.04 2.07
N SER A 182 -13.55 -5.68 1.98
CA SER A 182 -14.65 -6.55 2.40
C SER A 182 -14.74 -7.84 1.57
N THR A 183 -14.26 -7.83 0.33
CA THR A 183 -14.19 -9.01 -0.55
C THR A 183 -13.30 -10.10 0.05
N PHE A 184 -12.16 -9.73 0.62
CA PHE A 184 -11.24 -10.66 1.27
C PHE A 184 -11.80 -11.16 2.60
N THR A 185 -12.28 -10.24 3.45
CA THR A 185 -12.80 -10.61 4.78
C THR A 185 -14.07 -11.46 4.69
N THR A 186 -14.94 -11.23 3.71
CA THR A 186 -16.12 -12.08 3.43
C THR A 186 -15.71 -13.48 2.96
N SER A 187 -14.54 -13.59 2.33
CA SER A 187 -13.94 -14.86 1.89
C SER A 187 -13.05 -15.50 2.97
N ASN A 188 -13.11 -15.03 4.21
CA ASN A 188 -12.26 -15.46 5.32
C ASN A 188 -10.74 -15.36 5.00
N ILE A 189 -10.34 -14.33 4.26
CA ILE A 189 -8.93 -14.02 3.98
C ILE A 189 -8.49 -12.79 4.78
N THR A 190 -7.31 -12.90 5.38
CA THR A 190 -6.52 -11.78 5.91
C THR A 190 -5.13 -11.80 5.30
N PHE A 191 -4.29 -10.82 5.63
CA PHE A 191 -2.92 -10.73 5.14
C PHE A 191 -1.92 -10.60 6.27
N GLU A 192 -0.86 -11.39 6.19
CA GLU A 192 0.33 -11.22 6.99
C GLU A 192 1.35 -10.37 6.23
N GLN A 193 1.93 -9.38 6.91
CA GLN A 193 3.01 -8.56 6.38
C GLN A 193 4.36 -9.22 6.69
N ILE A 194 5.11 -9.56 5.66
CA ILE A 194 6.44 -10.18 5.77
C ILE A 194 7.46 -9.16 5.29
N ILE A 195 8.22 -8.60 6.23
CA ILE A 195 9.30 -7.64 5.94
C ILE A 195 10.62 -8.39 5.92
N THR A 196 11.30 -8.36 4.77
CA THR A 196 12.63 -8.97 4.59
C THR A 196 13.69 -7.88 4.52
N ASN A 197 14.74 -7.99 5.35
CA ASN A 197 15.93 -7.11 5.34
C ASN A 197 15.61 -5.59 5.41
N PRO A 198 15.03 -5.09 6.52
CA PRO A 198 14.65 -3.67 6.63
C PRO A 198 15.85 -2.69 6.66
N THR A 199 17.09 -3.15 6.86
CA THR A 199 18.28 -2.29 6.97
C THR A 199 19.19 -2.29 5.72
N GLY A 200 18.77 -2.94 4.63
CA GLY A 200 19.52 -3.07 3.38
C GLY A 200 18.58 -3.33 2.20
N VAL A 201 19.02 -4.09 1.19
CA VAL A 201 18.14 -4.50 0.08
C VAL A 201 17.07 -5.46 0.60
N GLY A 202 15.80 -5.10 0.42
CA GLY A 202 14.68 -5.81 1.03
C GLY A 202 13.34 -5.58 0.34
N ASN A 203 12.30 -6.19 0.90
CA ASN A 203 10.93 -6.12 0.39
C ASN A 203 9.88 -6.26 1.49
N LEU A 204 8.66 -5.79 1.18
CA LEU A 204 7.44 -6.12 1.89
C LEU A 204 6.59 -7.04 1.02
N THR A 205 6.34 -8.24 1.54
CA THR A 205 5.44 -9.23 0.93
C THR A 205 4.18 -9.36 1.76
N LEU A 206 3.01 -9.35 1.11
CA LEU A 206 1.74 -9.72 1.73
C LEU A 206 1.50 -11.20 1.47
N ARG A 207 1.26 -11.98 2.53
CA ARG A 207 0.84 -13.38 2.40
C ARG A 207 -0.63 -13.52 2.76
N ALA A 208 -1.43 -14.06 1.86
CA ALA A 208 -2.82 -14.38 2.13
C ALA A 208 -2.91 -15.51 3.17
N VAL A 209 -3.71 -15.32 4.21
CA VAL A 209 -3.91 -16.29 5.29
C VAL A 209 -5.40 -16.52 5.50
N ALA A 210 -5.79 -17.80 5.64
CA ALA A 210 -7.14 -18.15 6.01
C ALA A 210 -7.43 -17.71 7.45
N VAL A 211 -8.52 -16.97 7.66
CA VAL A 211 -9.07 -16.68 8.97
C VAL A 211 -9.89 -17.90 9.41
N PRO A 212 -9.55 -18.57 10.52
CA PRO A 212 -10.32 -19.71 11.00
C PRO A 212 -11.77 -19.29 11.25
N GLU A 213 -12.74 -20.01 10.67
CA GLU A 213 -14.14 -19.77 10.99
C GLU A 213 -14.36 -19.96 12.49
N ALA A 214 -15.01 -18.99 13.14
CA ALA A 214 -15.30 -19.05 14.57
C ALA A 214 -16.04 -20.34 14.97
N ARG A 215 -16.83 -20.91 14.05
CA ARG A 215 -17.58 -22.16 14.24
C ARG A 215 -16.68 -23.37 14.51
N VAL A 216 -15.48 -23.43 13.94
CA VAL A 216 -14.54 -24.53 14.19
C VAL A 216 -14.07 -24.50 15.65
N ILE A 217 -13.80 -23.31 16.20
CA ILE A 217 -13.41 -23.14 17.60
C ILE A 217 -14.55 -23.58 18.54
N TYR A 218 -15.79 -23.15 18.25
CA TYR A 218 -16.95 -23.57 19.05
C TYR A 218 -17.22 -25.07 18.95
N LEU A 219 -17.00 -25.69 17.80
CA LEU A 219 -17.16 -27.13 17.63
C LEU A 219 -16.12 -27.90 18.45
N TRP A 220 -14.85 -27.50 18.43
CA TRP A 220 -13.80 -28.10 19.26
C TRP A 220 -14.07 -27.91 20.75
N LEU A 221 -14.54 -26.73 21.16
CA LEU A 221 -14.94 -26.47 22.54
C LEU A 221 -16.14 -27.34 22.96
N ALA A 222 -17.15 -27.49 22.09
CA ALA A 222 -18.31 -28.34 22.35
C ALA A 222 -17.92 -29.83 22.46
N LEU A 223 -17.06 -30.32 21.56
CA LEU A 223 -16.52 -31.68 21.62
C LEU A 223 -15.72 -31.91 22.91
N SER A 224 -14.86 -30.96 23.28
CA SER A 224 -14.08 -31.03 24.53
C SER A 224 -14.99 -31.05 25.77
N ALA A 225 -16.06 -30.26 25.77
CA ALA A 225 -17.04 -30.25 26.84
C ALA A 225 -17.78 -31.59 26.96
N VAL A 226 -18.16 -32.24 25.85
CA VAL A 226 -18.81 -33.56 25.86
C VAL A 226 -17.89 -34.64 26.44
N VAL A 227 -16.60 -34.63 26.10
CA VAL A 227 -15.61 -35.58 26.64
C VAL A 227 -15.45 -35.40 28.15
N LEU A 228 -15.32 -34.15 28.62
CA LEU A 228 -15.23 -33.83 30.05
C LEU A 228 -16.49 -34.26 30.81
N LEU A 229 -17.68 -34.06 30.23
CA LEU A 229 -18.94 -34.46 30.84
C LEU A 229 -19.05 -35.99 30.97
N ARG A 230 -18.66 -36.75 29.93
CA ARG A 230 -18.61 -38.21 29.99
C ARG A 230 -17.66 -38.71 31.08
N HIS A 231 -16.47 -38.12 31.20
CA HIS A 231 -15.51 -38.53 32.22
C HIS A 231 -16.04 -38.28 33.64
N LYS A 232 -16.69 -37.13 33.87
CA LYS A 232 -17.32 -36.82 35.16
C LYS A 232 -18.43 -37.82 35.50
N LEU A 233 -19.29 -38.17 34.54
CA LEU A 233 -20.34 -39.16 34.75
C LEU A 233 -19.79 -40.56 35.04
N ALA A 234 -18.74 -40.99 34.34
CA ALA A 234 -18.08 -42.28 34.58
C ALA A 234 -17.47 -42.38 35.99
N SER A 235 -16.87 -41.30 36.51
CA SER A 235 -16.32 -41.29 37.87
C SER A 235 -17.38 -41.39 38.98
N GLN A 236 -18.61 -40.91 38.74
CA GLN A 236 -19.68 -40.97 39.75
C GLN A 236 -20.25 -42.38 39.94
N HIS A 237 -20.02 -43.29 38.99
CA HIS A 237 -20.54 -44.66 39.07
C HIS A 237 -19.60 -45.64 39.80
N GLN A 238 -18.41 -45.20 40.21
CA GLN A 238 -17.45 -46.05 40.95
C GLN A 238 -17.59 -45.95 42.48
N HIS A 239 -18.75 -45.62 43.03
CA HIS A 239 -18.93 -45.69 44.49
C HIS A 239 -19.00 -47.16 44.92
N PRO A 240 -17.98 -47.72 45.61
CA PRO A 240 -18.02 -49.12 46.01
C PRO A 240 -19.10 -49.29 47.07
N THR A 241 -20.12 -50.08 46.75
CA THR A 241 -21.10 -50.53 47.74
C THR A 241 -20.40 -51.54 48.65
N SER A 242 -19.76 -51.08 49.72
CA SER A 242 -19.25 -51.97 50.76
C SER A 242 -20.44 -52.54 51.53
N LEU A 243 -20.90 -53.72 51.09
CA LEU A 243 -21.88 -54.53 51.79
C LEU A 243 -21.25 -55.00 53.12
N ASN A 244 -21.68 -54.36 54.20
CA ASN A 244 -21.25 -54.66 55.56
C ASN A 244 -22.06 -55.86 56.06
N LEU A 245 -21.57 -57.08 55.79
CA LEU A 245 -22.10 -58.31 56.37
C LEU A 245 -21.64 -58.40 57.83
N ARG A 246 -22.53 -58.04 58.76
CA ARG A 246 -22.39 -58.40 60.18
C ARG A 246 -23.11 -59.72 60.44
N SER A 247 -22.33 -60.70 60.89
CA SER A 247 -22.74 -61.95 61.53
C SER A 247 -23.17 -61.73 62.97
#